data_AF-A0A822ZCA8-F1
#
_entry.id   AF-A0A822ZCA8-F1
#
_cell.length_a   1.000
_cell.length_b   1.000
_cell.length_c   1.000
_cell.angle_alpha   90.00
_cell.angle_beta   90.00
_cell.angle_gamma   90.00
#
_symmetry.space_group_name_H-M   'P 1'
#
loop_
_entity.id
_entity.type
_entity.pdbx_description
1 polymer ?
#
loop_
_entity_poly.entity_id
_entity_poly.type
_entity_poly.pdbx_seq_one_letter_code
_entity_poly.pdbx_strand_id
1 'polypeptide(L)'
;MKEQIASMREQKDAMEAQLLNRQENTECNLLIFMQGGIVSVTKATITSLDSQKIVGGVPLGYGWTGVVINVPIISDAPLVRPYGHYRTVGTNVGVPIAWSSIHV
;
A
#
# COMPACT_ATOMS: atom_id res chain seq x y z
N MET A 1 19.07 25.13 -23.61
CA MET A 1 19.61 23.92 -22.93
C MET A 1 19.08 23.75 -21.51
N LYS A 2 19.15 24.75 -20.61
CA LYS A 2 18.59 24.63 -19.24
C LYS A 2 17.06 24.41 -19.22
N GLU A 3 16.33 25.09 -20.10
CA GLU A 3 14.87 24.96 -20.22
C GLU A 3 14.43 23.57 -20.68
N GLN A 4 15.17 22.95 -21.62
CA GLN A 4 14.90 21.57 -22.05
C GLN A 4 15.12 20.56 -20.92
N ILE A 5 16.11 20.76 -20.05
CA ILE A 5 16.37 19.87 -18.91
C ILE A 5 15.24 19.97 -17.87
N ALA A 6 14.76 21.18 -17.58
CA ALA A 6 13.63 21.37 -16.67
C ALA A 6 12.36 20.70 -17.22
N SER A 7 12.07 20.91 -18.50
CA SER A 7 10.91 20.31 -19.16
C SER A 7 10.93 18.78 -19.14
N MET A 8 12.08 18.15 -19.38
CA MET A 8 12.21 16.69 -19.30
C MET A 8 12.00 16.13 -17.89
N ARG A 9 12.40 16.88 -16.84
CA ARG A 9 12.18 16.47 -15.44
C ARG A 9 10.70 16.50 -15.09
N GLU A 10 10.00 17.58 -15.43
CA GLU A 10 8.56 17.69 -15.19
C GLU A 10 7.77 16.60 -15.93
N GLN A 11 8.14 16.29 -17.17
CA GLN A 11 7.50 15.20 -17.93
C GLN A 11 7.73 13.83 -17.29
N LYS A 12 8.93 13.58 -16.76
CA LYS A 12 9.24 12.36 -16.01
C LYS A 12 8.39 12.27 -14.75
N ASP A 13 8.35 13.33 -13.95
CA ASP A 13 7.61 13.36 -12.69
C ASP A 13 6.09 13.18 -12.94
N ALA A 14 5.56 13.79 -14.01
CA ALA A 14 4.18 13.60 -14.43
C ALA A 14 3.89 12.16 -14.88
N MET A 15 4.81 11.52 -15.60
CA MET A 15 4.66 10.12 -16.03
C MET A 15 4.69 9.16 -14.83
N GLU A 16 5.59 9.39 -13.87
CA GLU A 16 5.65 8.60 -12.62
C GLU A 16 4.36 8.76 -11.80
N ALA A 17 3.83 9.98 -11.66
CA ALA A 17 2.55 10.23 -10.98
C ALA A 17 1.37 9.54 -11.68
N GLN A 18 1.34 9.50 -13.02
CA GLN A 18 0.30 8.78 -13.77
C GLN A 18 0.37 7.26 -13.58
N LEU A 19 1.58 6.69 -13.53
CA LEU A 19 1.78 5.26 -13.25
C LEU A 19 1.33 4.90 -11.83
N LEU A 20 1.62 5.77 -10.86
CA LEU A 20 1.20 5.63 -9.47
C LEU A 20 -0.33 5.61 -9.34
N ASN A 21 -1.01 6.56 -9.99
CA ASN A 21 -2.46 6.68 -9.96
C ASN A 21 -3.18 5.54 -10.68
N ARG A 22 -2.53 4.87 -11.64
CA ARG A 22 -3.15 3.76 -12.38
C ARG A 22 -3.52 2.59 -11.46
N GLN A 23 -2.74 2.37 -10.40
CA GLN A 23 -2.92 1.24 -9.50
C GLN A 23 -3.76 1.58 -8.27
N GLU A 24 -3.98 2.87 -7.97
CA GLU A 24 -4.93 3.28 -6.95
C GLU A 24 -6.35 2.80 -7.31
N ASN A 25 -7.16 2.53 -6.30
CA ASN A 25 -8.52 2.01 -6.41
C ASN A 25 -8.63 0.61 -7.09
N THR A 26 -7.52 -0.12 -7.18
CA THR A 26 -7.51 -1.51 -7.67
C THR A 26 -7.65 -2.49 -6.51
N GLU A 27 -8.47 -3.54 -6.68
CA GLU A 27 -8.58 -4.63 -5.72
C GLU A 27 -7.34 -5.54 -5.76
N CYS A 28 -6.91 -6.01 -4.59
CA CYS A 28 -5.73 -6.86 -4.42
C CYS A 28 -5.95 -7.85 -3.27
N ASN A 29 -5.07 -8.85 -3.19
CA ASN A 29 -5.03 -9.77 -2.06
C ASN A 29 -3.76 -9.49 -1.26
N LEU A 30 -3.90 -9.27 0.05
CA LEU A 30 -2.72 -9.11 0.90
C LEU A 30 -2.22 -10.49 1.32
N LEU A 31 -0.92 -10.71 1.12
CA LEU A 31 -0.28 -11.99 1.38
C LEU A 31 0.68 -11.89 2.58
N ILE A 32 0.81 -12.98 3.34
CA ILE A 32 1.87 -13.18 4.34
C ILE A 32 2.67 -14.44 4.04
N PHE A 33 3.95 -14.44 4.42
CA PHE A 33 4.81 -15.62 4.41
C PHE A 33 4.81 -16.27 5.78
N MET A 34 4.42 -17.56 5.82
CA MET A 34 4.50 -18.39 7.03
C MET A 34 5.29 -19.68 6.72
N GLN A 35 5.63 -20.47 7.75
CA GLN A 35 6.40 -21.72 7.59
C GLN A 35 5.77 -22.71 6.58
N GLY A 36 4.47 -22.62 6.32
CA GLY A 36 3.76 -23.45 5.33
C GLY A 36 3.61 -22.85 3.92
N GLY A 37 4.16 -21.66 3.66
CA GLY A 37 4.09 -20.99 2.36
C GLY A 37 3.44 -19.60 2.40
N ILE A 38 3.03 -19.13 1.22
CA ILE A 38 2.36 -17.84 1.04
C ILE A 38 0.86 -18.03 1.24
N VAL A 39 0.26 -17.22 2.11
CA VAL A 39 -1.17 -17.29 2.44
C VAL A 39 -1.82 -15.93 2.22
N SER A 40 -3.01 -15.93 1.60
CA SER A 40 -3.86 -14.73 1.50
C SER A 40 -4.61 -14.50 2.79
N VAL A 41 -4.47 -13.30 3.37
CA VAL A 41 -5.09 -12.96 4.65
C VAL A 41 -6.32 -12.08 4.49
N THR A 42 -6.47 -11.38 3.37
CA THR A 42 -7.61 -10.48 3.12
C THR A 42 -7.70 -10.04 1.66
N LYS A 43 -8.91 -9.66 1.24
CA LYS A 43 -9.10 -8.77 0.09
C LYS A 43 -8.99 -7.32 0.52
N ALA A 44 -8.37 -6.49 -0.31
CA ALA A 44 -8.15 -5.08 -0.02
C ALA A 44 -8.22 -4.23 -1.30
N THR A 45 -8.37 -2.92 -1.14
CA THR A 45 -8.25 -1.95 -2.23
C THR A 45 -7.02 -1.09 -2.01
N ILE A 46 -6.22 -0.92 -3.06
CA ILE A 46 -5.08 0.01 -3.04
C ILE A 46 -5.61 1.44 -2.93
N THR A 47 -5.11 2.17 -1.94
CA THR A 47 -5.49 3.57 -1.71
C THR A 47 -4.38 4.54 -2.05
N SER A 48 -3.11 4.13 -1.92
CA SER A 48 -2.00 4.95 -2.40
C SER A 48 -0.71 4.16 -2.54
N LEU A 49 0.13 4.60 -3.47
CA LEU A 49 1.51 4.16 -3.64
C LEU A 49 2.52 5.29 -3.38
N ASP A 50 2.03 6.49 -3.01
CA ASP A 50 2.89 7.62 -2.69
C ASP A 50 3.64 7.38 -1.37
N SER A 51 4.96 7.27 -1.45
CA SER A 51 5.87 7.09 -0.31
C SER A 51 5.72 8.17 0.77
N GLN A 52 5.25 9.38 0.42
CA GLN A 52 5.05 10.49 1.34
C GLN A 52 3.67 10.51 1.97
N LYS A 53 2.73 9.68 1.49
CA LYS A 53 1.39 9.56 2.08
C LYS A 53 1.50 9.12 3.53
N ILE A 54 0.81 9.83 4.42
CA ILE A 54 0.77 9.48 5.84
C ILE A 54 -0.28 8.38 6.06
N VAL A 55 0.17 7.24 6.60
CA VAL A 55 -0.66 6.12 7.03
C VAL A 55 -0.27 5.73 8.44
N GLY A 56 -1.23 5.70 9.37
CA GLY A 56 -0.94 5.42 10.77
C GLY A 56 -0.04 6.46 11.46
N GLY A 57 -0.04 7.71 10.99
CA GLY A 57 0.74 8.81 11.55
C GLY A 57 2.18 8.91 11.07
N VAL A 58 2.60 8.03 10.15
CA VAL A 58 3.96 8.01 9.59
C VAL A 58 3.91 7.95 8.06
N PRO A 59 4.94 8.46 7.35
CA PRO A 59 5.05 8.27 5.90
C PRO A 59 5.03 6.78 5.54
N LEU A 60 4.38 6.47 4.42
CA LEU A 60 4.24 5.11 3.89
C LEU A 60 5.62 4.49 3.62
N GLY A 61 6.51 5.27 3.00
CA GLY A 61 7.86 4.85 2.63
C GLY A 61 7.92 4.07 1.31
N TYR A 62 9.12 3.93 0.77
CA TYR A 62 9.35 3.15 -0.46
C TYR A 62 9.12 1.66 -0.22
N GLY A 63 8.51 0.98 -1.19
CA GLY A 63 8.20 -0.46 -1.11
C GLY A 63 6.96 -0.79 -0.25
N TRP A 64 6.19 0.23 0.10
CA TRP A 64 4.93 0.10 0.82
C TRP A 64 3.78 0.68 0.01
N THR A 65 2.62 0.08 0.18
CA THR A 65 1.36 0.44 -0.44
C THR A 65 0.34 0.71 0.66
N GLY A 66 -0.34 1.84 0.58
CA GLY A 66 -1.51 2.12 1.42
C GLY A 66 -2.69 1.32 0.89
N VAL A 67 -3.35 0.54 1.73
CA VAL A 67 -4.49 -0.30 1.36
C VAL A 67 -5.60 -0.17 2.39
N VAL A 68 -6.83 -0.44 1.99
CA VAL A 68 -7.97 -0.60 2.90
C VAL A 68 -8.47 -2.03 2.80
N ILE A 69 -8.66 -2.67 3.95
CA ILE A 69 -9.20 -4.02 4.05
C ILE A 69 -10.70 -3.99 3.71
N ASN A 70 -11.08 -4.79 2.72
CA ASN A 70 -12.49 -4.96 2.31
C ASN A 70 -13.10 -6.15 3.05
N VAL A 71 -12.45 -7.32 2.99
CA VAL A 71 -12.96 -8.58 3.55
C VAL A 71 -11.82 -9.39 4.16
N PRO A 72 -11.76 -9.52 5.51
CA PRO A 72 -10.74 -10.32 6.17
C PRO A 72 -11.00 -11.81 5.94
N ILE A 73 -9.96 -12.55 5.53
CA ILE A 73 -10.00 -14.01 5.36
C ILE A 73 -9.47 -14.68 6.64
N ILE A 74 -8.36 -14.16 7.17
CA ILE A 74 -7.72 -14.63 8.41
C ILE A 74 -7.71 -13.44 9.39
N SER A 75 -8.69 -13.39 10.29
CA SER A 75 -8.94 -12.19 11.12
C SER A 75 -7.87 -11.94 12.19
N ASP A 76 -7.24 -12.99 12.69
CA ASP A 76 -6.18 -12.98 13.69
C ASP A 76 -4.78 -12.79 13.08
N ALA A 77 -4.67 -12.76 11.74
CA ALA A 77 -3.41 -12.48 11.08
C ALA A 77 -2.85 -11.11 11.51
N PRO A 78 -1.58 -11.04 11.92
CA PRO A 78 -0.98 -9.79 12.38
C PRO A 78 -0.78 -8.81 11.23
N LEU A 79 -0.93 -7.52 11.51
CA LEU A 79 -0.49 -6.49 10.58
C LEU A 79 1.04 -6.48 10.49
N VAL A 80 1.57 -6.35 9.27
CA VAL A 80 3.02 -6.19 9.06
C VAL A 80 3.51 -4.87 9.69
N ARG A 81 2.69 -3.82 9.65
CA ARG A 81 2.98 -2.52 10.27
C ARG A 81 1.83 -2.07 11.19
N PRO A 82 1.78 -2.56 12.44
CA PRO A 82 0.78 -2.15 13.43
C PRO A 82 0.92 -0.67 13.80
N TYR A 83 -0.19 0.01 14.11
CA TYR A 83 -0.17 1.38 14.63
C TYR A 83 -1.39 1.65 15.52
N GLY A 84 -1.23 2.50 16.54
CA GLY A 84 -2.29 2.75 17.53
C GLY A 84 -2.80 1.45 18.17
N HIS A 85 -4.12 1.22 18.10
CA HIS A 85 -4.77 -0.01 18.57
C HIS A 85 -4.92 -1.09 17.50
N TYR A 86 -4.49 -0.82 16.28
CA TYR A 86 -4.67 -1.70 15.14
C TYR A 86 -3.52 -2.72 15.06
N ARG A 87 -3.84 -3.98 15.30
CA ARG A 87 -2.84 -5.07 15.35
C ARG A 87 -3.12 -6.24 14.42
N THR A 88 -4.38 -6.47 14.05
CA THR A 88 -4.77 -7.65 13.26
C THR A 88 -5.62 -7.26 12.07
N VAL A 89 -5.62 -8.08 11.02
CA VAL A 89 -6.41 -7.85 9.80
C VAL A 89 -7.90 -7.65 10.12
N GLY A 90 -8.48 -8.46 11.00
CA GLY A 90 -9.92 -8.39 11.31
C GLY A 90 -10.36 -7.10 12.02
N THR A 91 -9.47 -6.43 12.74
CA THR A 91 -9.78 -5.17 13.46
C THR A 91 -9.66 -3.92 12.57
N ASN A 92 -9.31 -4.09 11.30
CA ASN A 92 -8.89 -3.01 10.40
C ASN A 92 -9.73 -2.86 9.12
N VAL A 93 -10.92 -3.45 9.09
CA VAL A 93 -11.83 -3.32 7.94
C VAL A 93 -12.20 -1.85 7.74
N GLY A 94 -12.04 -1.34 6.51
CA GLY A 94 -12.31 0.06 6.18
C GLY A 94 -11.25 1.07 6.64
N VAL A 95 -10.19 0.62 7.33
CA VAL A 95 -9.14 1.49 7.86
C VAL A 95 -7.91 1.44 6.95
N PRO A 96 -7.30 2.59 6.60
CA PRO A 96 -6.06 2.60 5.82
C PRO A 96 -4.90 1.98 6.59
N ILE A 97 -4.26 0.97 6.02
CA ILE A 97 -3.06 0.33 6.58
C ILE A 97 -1.93 0.35 5.55
N ALA A 98 -0.69 0.24 6.03
CA ALA A 98 0.46 0.06 5.16
C ALA A 98 0.71 -1.44 4.97
N TRP A 99 0.86 -1.86 3.71
CA TRP A 99 1.26 -3.22 3.36
C TRP A 99 2.46 -3.21 2.43
N SER A 100 3.27 -4.27 2.45
CA SER A 100 4.45 -4.33 1.59
C SER A 100 4.04 -4.55 0.13
N SER A 101 4.54 -3.73 -0.79
CA SER A 101 4.16 -3.77 -2.21
C SER A 101 4.55 -5.07 -2.92
N ILE A 102 5.50 -5.84 -2.38
CA ILE A 102 5.86 -7.17 -2.91
C ILE A 102 4.82 -8.25 -2.59
N HIS A 103 3.87 -7.96 -1.70
CA HIS A 103 2.86 -8.90 -1.19
C HIS A 103 1.42 -8.42 -1.44
N VAL A 104 1.25 -7.61 -2.49
CA VAL A 104 -0.03 -7.05 -3.00
C VAL A 104 -0.34 -7.64 -4.36
#